data_AF-A0A7L2JKR4-F1
#
_entry.id   AF-A0A7L2JKR4-F1
#
_cell.length_a   1.000
_cell.length_b   1.000
_cell.length_c   1.000
_cell.angle_alpha   90.00
_cell.angle_beta   90.00
_cell.angle_gamma   90.00
#
_symmetry.space_group_name_H-M   'P 1'
#
loop_
_entity.id
_entity.type
_entity.pdbx_description
1 polymer ?
#
loop_
_entity_poly.entity_id
_entity_poly.type
_entity_poly.pdbx_seq_one_letter_code
_entity_poly.pdbx_strand_id
1 'polypeptide(L)'
;INIILTKDNNSYRSFYNALLHEGYRDLAALLQDGIPPVSSGNRKSSMDGMTSYVKTVLCEGGVPQRPVVFVTRPKLVDAIKKKLYCLQNDPGWVTVYGMAGCGKTVLTAEALRDPQLLEDCFPGGVHWISVGKQDKAGLLIKLQNLCSRLEHDSTLSQRPLNIEEAKDRLRLLMLRKYPR
;
A
#
# COMPACT_ATOMS: atom_id res chain seq x y z
N ILE A 1 -23.03 -2.28 -21.08
CA ILE A 1 -23.48 -2.36 -19.67
C ILE A 1 -22.53 -3.18 -18.80
N ASN A 2 -22.23 -4.46 -19.14
CA ASN A 2 -21.36 -5.32 -18.32
C ASN A 2 -20.00 -4.71 -17.94
N ILE A 3 -19.38 -3.94 -18.85
CA ILE A 3 -18.11 -3.25 -18.57
C ILE A 3 -18.31 -2.17 -17.50
N ILE A 4 -19.40 -1.39 -17.56
CA ILE A 4 -19.68 -0.28 -16.62
C ILE A 4 -19.88 -0.82 -15.20
N LEU A 5 -20.49 -2.00 -15.06
CA LEU A 5 -20.68 -2.66 -13.76
C LEU A 5 -19.38 -3.03 -13.05
N THR A 6 -18.27 -3.16 -13.79
CA THR A 6 -16.93 -3.46 -13.22
C THR A 6 -16.13 -2.20 -12.87
N LYS A 7 -16.70 -1.01 -13.11
CA LYS A 7 -16.00 0.27 -12.96
C LYS A 7 -16.41 0.99 -11.69
N ASP A 8 -15.67 2.05 -11.37
CA ASP A 8 -15.83 2.83 -10.15
C ASP A 8 -17.05 3.78 -10.19
N ASN A 9 -17.33 4.40 -9.05
CA ASN A 9 -18.43 5.35 -8.89
C ASN A 9 -18.35 6.54 -9.87
N ASN A 10 -17.16 6.95 -10.30
CA ASN A 10 -17.01 8.01 -11.29
C ASN A 10 -17.47 7.55 -12.67
N SER A 11 -17.19 6.30 -13.03
CA SER A 11 -17.67 5.71 -14.29
C SER A 11 -19.20 5.61 -14.33
N TYR A 12 -19.84 5.28 -13.20
CA TYR A 12 -21.30 5.33 -13.08
C TYR A 12 -21.85 6.75 -13.33
N ARG A 13 -21.26 7.77 -12.68
CA ARG A 13 -21.66 9.17 -12.88
C ARG A 13 -21.41 9.65 -14.30
N SER A 14 -20.27 9.28 -14.89
CA SER A 14 -19.93 9.62 -16.27
C SER A 14 -20.95 9.03 -17.25
N PHE A 15 -21.38 7.79 -17.01
CA PHE A 15 -22.40 7.14 -17.82
C PHE A 15 -23.77 7.80 -17.67
N TYR A 16 -24.18 8.12 -16.44
CA TYR A 16 -25.39 8.89 -16.17
C TYR A 16 -25.39 10.25 -16.89
N ASN A 17 -24.29 11.00 -16.80
CA ASN A 17 -24.15 12.30 -17.48
C ASN A 17 -24.18 12.16 -19.01
N ALA A 18 -23.58 11.11 -19.56
CA ALA A 18 -23.64 10.82 -20.99
C ALA A 18 -25.07 10.55 -21.45
N LEU A 19 -25.86 9.78 -20.68
CA LEU A 19 -27.27 9.52 -21.00
C LEU A 19 -28.10 10.81 -21.01
N LEU A 20 -27.85 11.74 -20.08
CA LEU A 20 -28.49 13.06 -20.08
C LEU A 20 -28.10 13.88 -21.31
N HIS A 21 -26.81 13.89 -21.67
CA HIS A 21 -26.28 14.65 -22.80
C HIS A 21 -26.81 14.15 -24.15
N GLU A 22 -26.92 12.84 -24.31
CA GLU A 22 -27.42 12.18 -25.52
C GLU A 22 -28.97 12.14 -25.59
N GLY A 23 -29.65 12.71 -24.59
CA GLY A 23 -31.12 12.86 -24.59
C GLY A 23 -31.91 11.66 -24.08
N TYR A 24 -31.27 10.63 -23.54
CA TYR A 24 -31.91 9.45 -22.95
C TYR A 24 -32.44 9.73 -21.53
N ARG A 25 -33.39 10.66 -21.41
CA ARG A 25 -33.88 11.19 -20.12
C ARG A 25 -34.57 10.14 -19.24
N ASP A 26 -35.40 9.28 -19.83
CA ASP A 26 -36.12 8.24 -19.07
C ASP A 26 -35.16 7.20 -18.50
N LEU A 27 -34.14 6.81 -19.28
CA LEU A 27 -33.10 5.90 -18.82
C LEU A 27 -32.21 6.54 -17.75
N ALA A 28 -31.90 7.82 -17.87
CA ALA A 28 -31.18 8.55 -16.84
C ALA A 28 -32.00 8.61 -15.54
N ALA A 29 -33.32 8.85 -15.62
CA ALA A 29 -34.20 8.88 -14.45
C ALA A 29 -34.18 7.56 -13.67
N LEU A 30 -34.14 6.42 -14.36
CA LEU A 30 -34.01 5.10 -13.72
C LEU A 30 -32.69 4.91 -12.95
N LEU A 31 -31.64 5.66 -13.31
CA LEU A 31 -30.33 5.58 -12.68
C LEU A 31 -30.12 6.65 -11.60
N GLN A 32 -31.06 7.58 -11.44
CA GLN A 32 -30.89 8.76 -10.58
C GLN A 32 -30.76 8.40 -9.10
N ASP A 33 -31.56 7.44 -8.62
CA ASP A 33 -31.53 6.96 -7.24
C ASP A 33 -30.25 6.16 -6.91
N GLY A 34 -29.58 5.65 -7.95
CA GLY A 34 -28.33 4.90 -7.83
C GLY A 34 -27.06 5.75 -7.87
N ILE A 35 -27.17 7.08 -8.04
CA ILE A 35 -26.00 7.96 -8.12
C ILE A 35 -25.26 7.94 -6.79
N PRO A 36 -23.99 7.49 -6.75
CA PRO A 36 -23.22 7.48 -5.51
C PRO A 36 -23.07 8.92 -5.00
N PRO A 37 -23.19 9.17 -3.68
CA PRO A 37 -22.99 10.51 -3.12
C PRO A 37 -21.60 11.03 -3.47
N VAL A 38 -21.50 12.30 -3.86
CA VAL A 38 -20.21 12.95 -4.13
C VAL A 38 -19.41 12.90 -2.86
N SER A 39 -18.43 11.99 -2.81
CA SER A 39 -17.38 12.01 -1.80
C SER A 39 -16.53 13.24 -2.08
N SER A 40 -17.02 14.41 -1.67
CA SER A 40 -16.16 15.54 -1.38
C SER A 40 -15.19 14.99 -0.37
N GLY A 41 -13.95 14.74 -0.80
CA GLY A 41 -12.92 14.09 -0.01
C GLY A 41 -13.01 14.61 1.41
N ASN A 42 -13.26 13.70 2.35
CA ASN A 42 -13.59 14.00 3.72
C ASN A 42 -12.55 15.00 4.25
N ARG A 43 -12.87 16.31 4.26
CA ARG A 43 -12.08 17.36 4.91
C ARG A 43 -12.25 17.23 6.43
N LYS A 44 -12.12 16.01 6.95
CA LYS A 44 -12.06 15.75 8.39
C LYS A 44 -10.59 15.47 8.71
N SER A 45 -10.05 16.45 9.45
CA SER A 45 -8.73 16.53 10.10
C SER A 45 -7.49 16.66 9.20
N SER A 46 -7.28 17.86 8.69
CA SER A 46 -5.98 18.45 8.32
C SER A 46 -5.01 18.62 9.50
N MET A 47 -5.12 17.80 10.56
CA MET A 47 -4.19 17.77 11.70
C MET A 47 -3.21 16.60 11.66
N ASP A 48 -3.44 15.58 10.82
CA ASP A 48 -2.61 14.36 10.82
C ASP A 48 -1.65 14.24 9.61
N GLY A 49 -1.66 15.19 8.68
CA GLY A 49 -0.81 15.17 7.47
C GLY A 49 -1.00 13.97 6.53
N MET A 50 -1.90 13.05 6.88
CA MET A 50 -2.10 11.78 6.19
C MET A 50 -3.01 11.97 4.99
N THR A 51 -2.44 11.95 3.78
CA THR A 51 -3.23 11.99 2.55
C THR A 51 -3.94 10.65 2.32
N SER A 52 -5.00 10.65 1.50
CA SER A 52 -5.68 9.41 1.09
C SER A 52 -4.70 8.42 0.42
N TYR A 53 -3.74 8.94 -0.34
CA TYR A 53 -2.68 8.17 -0.97
C TYR A 53 -1.82 7.42 0.05
N VAL A 54 -1.26 8.11 1.06
CA VAL A 54 -0.45 7.47 2.11
C VAL A 54 -1.24 6.38 2.82
N LYS A 55 -2.52 6.61 3.10
CA LYS A 55 -3.37 5.60 3.75
C LYS A 55 -3.50 4.34 2.88
N THR A 56 -3.78 4.49 1.59
CA THR A 56 -3.91 3.36 0.67
C THR A 56 -2.61 2.57 0.58
N VAL A 57 -1.48 3.23 0.32
CA VAL A 57 -0.16 2.58 0.17
C VAL A 57 0.23 1.80 1.42
N LEU A 58 0.07 2.40 2.60
CA LEU A 58 0.44 1.74 3.86
C LEU A 58 -0.51 0.59 4.21
N CYS A 59 -1.81 0.71 3.91
CA CYS A 59 -2.80 -0.36 4.11
C CYS A 59 -2.53 -1.55 3.19
N GLU A 60 -2.33 -1.33 1.89
CA GLU A 60 -1.99 -2.38 0.92
C GLU A 60 -0.65 -3.05 1.26
N GLY A 61 0.30 -2.26 1.77
CA GLY A 61 1.58 -2.75 2.27
C GLY A 61 1.49 -3.60 3.54
N GLY A 62 0.35 -3.58 4.25
CA GLY A 62 0.18 -4.24 5.53
C GLY A 62 0.96 -3.58 6.68
N VAL A 63 1.26 -2.30 6.57
CA VAL A 63 1.95 -1.53 7.61
C VAL A 63 1.01 -1.40 8.83
N PRO A 64 1.47 -1.71 10.05
CA PRO A 64 0.62 -1.69 11.23
C PRO A 64 0.10 -0.28 11.51
N GLN A 65 -1.18 -0.18 11.89
CA GLN A 65 -1.79 1.08 12.30
C GLN A 65 -1.17 1.62 13.58
N ARG A 66 -1.39 2.92 13.85
CA ARG A 66 -0.97 3.50 15.13
C ARG A 66 -1.69 2.81 16.29
N PRO A 67 -1.03 2.64 17.44
CA PRO A 67 -1.70 2.21 18.66
C PRO A 67 -2.81 3.19 19.05
N VAL A 68 -3.80 2.70 19.82
CA VAL A 68 -4.95 3.50 20.29
C VAL A 68 -4.50 4.77 21.02
N VAL A 69 -3.47 4.66 21.85
CA VAL A 69 -2.80 5.78 22.49
C VAL A 69 -1.43 5.94 21.86
N PHE A 70 -1.22 7.04 21.15
CA PHE A 70 0.00 7.31 20.40
C PHE A 70 0.62 8.63 20.85
N VAL A 71 1.93 8.61 21.09
CA VAL A 71 2.72 9.79 21.42
C VAL A 71 3.81 9.95 20.37
N THR A 72 3.89 11.15 19.79
CA THR A 72 4.88 11.47 18.75
C THR A 72 6.29 11.55 19.34
N ARG A 73 7.27 11.05 18.58
CA ARG A 73 8.71 11.08 18.93
C ARG A 73 9.51 11.67 17.76
N PRO A 74 9.31 12.95 17.42
CA PRO A 74 9.76 13.54 16.15
C PRO A 74 11.26 13.36 15.90
N LYS A 75 12.11 13.62 16.90
CA LYS A 75 13.58 13.47 16.77
C LYS A 75 14.01 12.09 16.26
N LEU A 76 13.36 11.02 16.70
CA LEU A 76 13.69 9.65 16.27
C LEU A 76 13.07 9.31 14.93
N VAL A 77 11.83 9.76 14.69
CA VAL A 77 11.14 9.59 13.41
C VAL A 77 11.95 10.27 12.29
N ASP A 78 12.38 11.51 12.51
CA ASP A 78 13.17 12.29 11.55
C ASP A 78 14.55 11.66 11.29
N ALA A 79 15.15 11.04 12.30
CA ALA A 79 16.41 10.31 12.12
C ALA A 79 16.22 9.10 11.18
N ILE A 80 15.12 8.35 11.33
CA ILE A 80 14.79 7.23 10.43
C ILE A 80 14.50 7.76 9.02
N LYS A 81 13.66 8.80 8.89
CA LYS A 81 13.35 9.43 7.60
C LYS A 81 14.61 9.87 6.86
N LYS A 82 15.51 10.59 7.53
CA LYS A 82 16.80 11.02 6.94
C LYS A 82 17.61 9.84 6.39
N LYS A 83 17.67 8.72 7.12
CA LYS A 83 18.37 7.52 6.66
C LYS A 83 17.69 6.85 5.47
N LEU A 84 16.35 6.89 5.39
CA LEU A 84 15.61 6.39 4.25
C LEU A 84 15.81 7.28 3.01
N TYR A 85 15.79 8.60 3.16
CA TYR A 85 16.11 9.55 2.08
C TYR A 85 17.53 9.34 1.53
N CYS A 86 18.50 8.95 2.35
CA CYS A 86 19.85 8.64 1.90
C CYS A 86 19.95 7.40 1.00
N LEU A 87 18.94 6.53 0.95
CA LEU A 87 18.94 5.38 0.04
C LEU A 87 18.72 5.83 -1.41
N GLN A 88 17.96 6.93 -1.63
CA GLN A 88 17.55 7.38 -2.96
C GLN A 88 16.99 6.21 -3.79
N ASN A 89 17.55 5.97 -4.98
CA ASN A 89 17.18 4.87 -5.87
C ASN A 89 18.10 3.64 -5.73
N ASP A 90 19.06 3.68 -4.80
CA ASP A 90 20.04 2.62 -4.62
C ASP A 90 19.57 1.56 -3.62
N PRO A 91 19.86 0.27 -3.86
CA PRO A 91 19.61 -0.77 -2.88
C PRO A 91 20.42 -0.52 -1.60
N GLY A 92 19.75 -0.58 -0.46
CA GLY A 92 20.43 -0.47 0.83
C GLY A 92 19.57 -0.91 2.00
N TRP A 93 20.17 -0.81 3.19
CA TRP A 93 19.58 -1.28 4.43
C TRP A 93 19.58 -0.17 5.46
N VAL A 94 18.42 0.08 6.07
CA VAL A 94 18.29 0.92 7.26
C VAL A 94 17.88 0.03 8.42
N THR A 95 18.73 -0.05 9.45
CA THR A 95 18.48 -0.90 10.62
C THR A 95 18.03 -0.07 11.82
N VAL A 96 16.84 -0.38 12.34
CA VAL A 96 16.34 0.17 13.61
C VAL A 96 16.47 -0.89 14.70
N TYR A 97 17.37 -0.69 15.65
CA TYR A 97 17.67 -1.65 16.72
C TYR A 97 17.43 -1.06 18.11
N GLY A 98 17.38 -1.92 19.13
CA GLY A 98 17.07 -1.55 20.51
C GLY A 98 16.29 -2.64 21.26
N MET A 99 16.06 -2.43 22.56
CA MET A 99 15.40 -3.40 23.45
C MET A 99 14.01 -3.85 22.94
N ALA A 100 13.58 -5.05 23.31
CA ALA A 100 12.20 -5.47 23.06
C ALA A 100 11.20 -4.48 23.71
N GLY A 101 10.08 -4.21 23.05
CA GLY A 101 9.05 -3.32 23.59
C GLY A 101 9.33 -1.81 23.54
N CYS A 102 10.54 -1.33 23.18
CA CYS A 102 10.86 0.11 23.19
C CYS A 102 10.21 0.96 22.07
N GLY A 103 9.30 0.36 21.28
CA GLY A 103 8.55 1.07 20.25
C GLY A 103 9.18 1.11 18.85
N LYS A 104 10.19 0.27 18.55
CA LYS A 104 10.86 0.23 17.23
C LYS A 104 9.88 0.12 16.07
N THR A 105 8.97 -0.87 16.13
CA THR A 105 7.94 -1.09 15.11
C THR A 105 7.05 0.13 14.90
N VAL A 106 6.66 0.80 15.99
CA VAL A 106 5.82 2.00 15.95
C VAL A 106 6.58 3.15 15.32
N LEU A 107 7.85 3.36 15.70
CA LEU A 107 8.71 4.41 15.12
C LEU A 107 8.96 4.20 13.62
N THR A 108 9.26 2.96 13.19
CA THR A 108 9.48 2.65 11.78
C THR A 108 8.20 2.85 10.97
N ALA A 109 7.05 2.36 11.47
CA ALA A 109 5.77 2.59 10.80
C ALA A 109 5.41 4.08 10.73
N GLU A 110 5.76 4.86 11.76
CA GLU A 110 5.53 6.29 11.78
C GLU A 110 6.41 7.05 10.78
N ALA A 111 7.67 6.65 10.62
CA ALA A 111 8.56 7.26 9.63
C ALA A 111 8.04 7.12 8.20
N LEU A 112 7.29 6.05 7.91
CA LEU A 112 6.67 5.80 6.60
C LEU A 112 5.36 6.59 6.37
N ARG A 113 4.80 7.26 7.39
CA ARG A 113 3.58 8.09 7.26
C ARG A 113 3.88 9.50 6.72
N ASP A 114 4.86 9.60 5.83
CA ASP A 114 5.35 10.84 5.24
C ASP A 114 5.04 10.83 3.74
N PRO A 115 4.12 11.69 3.26
CA PRO A 115 3.76 11.71 1.84
C PRO A 115 4.96 11.91 0.93
N GLN A 116 5.85 12.86 1.26
CA GLN A 116 7.05 13.16 0.49
C GLN A 116 8.00 11.96 0.41
N LEU A 117 8.25 11.28 1.53
CA LEU A 117 9.11 10.09 1.52
C LEU A 117 8.56 8.98 0.61
N LEU A 118 7.24 8.76 0.64
CA LEU A 118 6.62 7.74 -0.20
C LEU A 118 6.62 8.14 -1.68
N GLU A 119 6.35 9.40 -2.00
CA GLU A 119 6.35 9.90 -3.38
C GLU A 119 7.77 9.93 -3.97
N ASP A 120 8.75 10.44 -3.21
CA ASP A 120 10.11 10.69 -3.71
C ASP A 120 11.00 9.44 -3.66
N CYS A 121 10.91 8.63 -2.60
CA CYS A 121 11.82 7.49 -2.38
C CYS A 121 11.17 6.12 -2.60
N PHE A 122 9.85 6.00 -2.41
CA PHE A 122 9.15 4.71 -2.50
C PHE A 122 7.88 4.75 -3.35
N PRO A 123 7.93 5.26 -4.61
CA PRO A 123 6.74 5.39 -5.46
C PRO A 123 6.11 4.04 -5.81
N GLY A 124 6.90 2.96 -5.77
CA GLY A 124 6.42 1.57 -5.91
C GLY A 124 5.65 1.05 -4.69
N GLY A 125 5.52 1.84 -3.64
CA GLY A 125 4.86 1.47 -2.40
C GLY A 125 5.77 0.75 -1.40
N VAL A 126 5.17 0.26 -0.33
CA VAL A 126 5.88 -0.36 0.80
C VAL A 126 5.26 -1.71 1.12
N HIS A 127 6.08 -2.70 1.51
CA HIS A 127 5.60 -3.99 1.97
C HIS A 127 6.12 -4.32 3.37
N TRP A 128 5.20 -4.61 4.29
CA TRP A 128 5.51 -5.01 5.65
C TRP A 128 5.52 -6.54 5.79
N ILE A 129 6.56 -7.06 6.45
CA ILE A 129 6.76 -8.50 6.66
C ILE A 129 7.10 -8.75 8.13
N SER A 130 6.22 -9.47 8.83
CA SER A 130 6.48 -9.92 10.20
C SER A 130 7.22 -11.27 10.19
N VAL A 131 8.53 -11.22 10.41
CA VAL A 131 9.41 -12.41 10.45
C VAL A 131 9.47 -12.99 11.86
N GLY A 132 9.99 -12.25 12.85
CA GLY A 132 10.21 -12.78 14.21
C GLY A 132 11.32 -13.85 14.28
N LYS A 133 11.36 -14.63 15.36
CA LYS A 133 12.26 -15.79 15.46
C LYS A 133 11.69 -16.93 14.62
N GLN A 134 12.44 -17.41 13.64
CA GLN A 134 12.01 -18.45 12.70
C GLN A 134 13.06 -19.54 12.58
N ASP A 135 12.60 -20.77 12.34
CA ASP A 135 13.41 -21.85 11.81
C ASP A 135 13.31 -21.87 10.26
N LYS A 136 13.96 -22.86 9.63
CA LYS A 136 14.02 -22.94 8.16
C LYS A 136 12.63 -23.11 7.53
N ALA A 137 11.77 -23.93 8.14
CA ALA A 137 10.41 -24.18 7.65
C ALA A 137 9.52 -22.95 7.82
N GLY A 138 9.57 -22.30 9.00
CA GLY A 138 8.83 -21.07 9.28
C GLY A 138 9.22 -19.93 8.34
N LEU A 139 10.51 -19.77 8.05
CA LEU A 139 10.98 -18.78 7.07
C LEU A 139 10.43 -19.06 5.67
N LEU A 140 10.44 -20.32 5.21
CA LEU A 140 9.91 -20.69 3.91
C LEU A 140 8.41 -20.35 3.79
N ILE A 141 7.61 -20.63 4.82
CA ILE A 141 6.19 -20.27 4.84
C ILE A 141 6.01 -18.75 4.69
N LYS A 142 6.84 -17.95 5.37
CA LYS A 142 6.79 -16.48 5.24
C LYS A 142 7.14 -16.02 3.83
N LEU A 143 8.13 -16.63 3.19
CA LEU A 143 8.53 -16.30 1.82
C LEU A 143 7.46 -16.71 0.79
N GLN A 144 6.85 -17.89 0.93
CA GLN A 144 5.73 -18.33 0.09
C GLN A 144 4.54 -17.37 0.17
N ASN A 145 4.18 -16.93 1.38
CA ASN A 145 3.14 -15.94 1.61
C ASN A 145 3.50 -14.58 0.99
N LEU A 146 4.77 -14.18 1.05
CA LEU A 146 5.23 -12.96 0.40
C LEU A 146 5.12 -13.04 -1.13
N CYS A 147 5.58 -14.14 -1.74
CA CYS A 147 5.44 -14.34 -3.19
C CYS A 147 3.97 -14.24 -3.62
N SER A 148 3.08 -14.94 -2.90
CA SER A 148 1.64 -14.96 -3.19
C SER A 148 0.99 -13.58 -3.06
N ARG A 149 1.45 -12.74 -2.13
CA ARG A 149 0.92 -11.36 -1.96
C ARG A 149 1.38 -10.41 -3.06
N LEU A 150 2.60 -10.61 -3.58
CA LEU A 150 3.19 -9.73 -4.59
C LEU A 150 2.70 -10.05 -6.00
N GLU A 151 2.29 -11.30 -6.22
CA GLU A 151 1.75 -11.80 -7.48
C GLU A 151 0.27 -11.46 -7.64
N HIS A 152 -0.01 -10.49 -8.51
CA HIS A 152 -1.37 -10.19 -8.93
C HIS A 152 -1.76 -10.90 -10.23
N ASP A 153 -0.78 -11.35 -11.02
CA ASP A 153 -1.00 -12.10 -12.27
C ASP A 153 -0.63 -13.58 -12.11
N SER A 154 -1.63 -14.43 -12.36
CA SER A 154 -1.71 -15.88 -12.12
C SER A 154 -0.70 -16.78 -12.88
N THR A 155 0.26 -16.19 -13.58
CA THR A 155 1.18 -16.91 -14.49
C THR A 155 2.15 -17.85 -13.78
N LEU A 156 2.39 -17.68 -12.48
CA LEU A 156 3.28 -18.52 -11.67
C LEU A 156 2.47 -19.26 -10.59
N SER A 157 1.58 -20.18 -10.97
CA SER A 157 0.61 -20.73 -10.00
C SER A 157 1.18 -21.64 -8.89
N GLN A 158 2.44 -22.08 -8.96
CA GLN A 158 2.99 -23.04 -8.00
C GLN A 158 3.70 -22.36 -6.82
N ARG A 159 3.48 -22.78 -5.57
CA ARG A 159 4.23 -22.25 -4.42
C ARG A 159 5.69 -22.73 -4.44
N PRO A 160 6.67 -21.87 -4.13
CA PRO A 160 8.06 -22.28 -4.10
C PRO A 160 8.30 -23.33 -3.01
N LEU A 161 9.04 -24.40 -3.34
CA LEU A 161 9.23 -25.56 -2.47
C LEU A 161 10.41 -25.42 -1.52
N ASN A 162 11.30 -24.46 -1.79
CA ASN A 162 12.47 -24.19 -0.98
C ASN A 162 12.82 -22.70 -0.98
N ILE A 163 13.77 -22.33 -0.11
CA ILE A 163 14.13 -20.93 0.14
C ILE A 163 14.81 -20.30 -1.09
N GLU A 164 15.66 -21.04 -1.81
CA GLU A 164 16.36 -20.52 -2.99
C GLU A 164 15.36 -20.21 -4.11
N GLU A 165 14.41 -21.11 -4.37
CA GLU A 165 13.34 -20.88 -5.35
C GLU A 165 12.49 -19.65 -4.97
N ALA A 166 12.11 -19.51 -3.70
CA ALA A 166 11.36 -18.36 -3.24
C ALA A 166 12.15 -17.05 -3.40
N LYS A 167 13.46 -17.07 -3.12
CA LYS A 167 14.36 -15.92 -3.30
C LYS A 167 14.48 -15.52 -4.77
N ASP A 168 14.73 -16.48 -5.67
CA ASP A 168 14.84 -16.21 -7.10
C ASP A 168 13.55 -15.65 -7.69
N ARG A 169 12.42 -16.18 -7.24
CA ARG A 169 11.11 -15.69 -7.61
C ARG A 169 10.87 -14.26 -7.14
N LEU A 170 11.16 -13.95 -5.88
CA LEU A 170 11.08 -12.58 -5.37
C LEU A 170 11.96 -11.62 -6.16
N ARG A 171 13.18 -12.05 -6.54
CA ARG A 171 14.07 -11.25 -7.39
C ARG A 171 13.42 -10.93 -8.74
N LEU A 172 12.82 -11.92 -9.39
CA LEU A 172 12.13 -11.73 -10.67
C LEU A 172 10.90 -10.83 -10.54
N LEU A 173 10.11 -11.01 -9.48
CA LEU A 173 8.93 -10.18 -9.20
C LEU A 173 9.32 -8.71 -8.99
N MET A 174 10.37 -8.46 -8.21
CA MET A 174 10.87 -7.11 -7.97
C MET A 174 11.37 -6.45 -9.26
N LEU A 175 12.11 -7.19 -10.10
CA LEU A 175 12.59 -6.69 -11.39
C LEU A 175 11.46 -6.36 -12.38
N ARG A 176 10.38 -7.15 -12.40
CA ARG A 176 9.24 -6.94 -13.31
C ARG A 176 8.32 -5.82 -12.84
N LYS A 177 8.01 -5.78 -11.55
CA LYS A 177 7.03 -4.85 -10.98
C LYS A 177 7.62 -3.45 -10.75
N TYR A 178 8.92 -3.39 -10.48
CA TYR A 178 9.65 -2.16 -10.24
C TYR A 178 10.93 -2.12 -11.10
N PRO A 179 10.78 -2.05 -12.44
CA PRO A 179 11.92 -1.85 -13.33
C PRO A 179 12.60 -0.53 -12.97
N ARG A 180 13.92 -0.55 -12.89
CA ARG A 180 14.74 0.64 -12.63
C ARG A 180 14.79 1.55 -13.85
#